data_AF-A0A2V5JA36-F1
#
_entry.id   AF-A0A2V5JA36-F1
#
_cell.length_a   1.000
_cell.length_b   1.000
_cell.length_c   1.000
_cell.angle_alpha   90.00
_cell.angle_beta   90.00
_cell.angle_gamma   90.00
#
_symmetry.space_group_name_H-M   'P 1'
#
loop_
_entity.id
_entity.type
_entity.pdbx_description
1 polymer ?
#
loop_
_entity_poly.entity_id
_entity_poly.type
_entity_poly.pdbx_seq_one_letter_code
_entity_poly.pdbx_strand_id
1 'polypeptide(L)' 'PIPNGNKQAMAWVNNMGRGNPNLHPVIVKNGGTSGFGTVIAINPTKDAAIFIGTNQVGSQPAAKGVEILRHLP' A
#
# COMPACT_ATOMS: atom_id res chain seq x y z
N PRO A 1 18.67 8.90 -8.59
CA PRO A 1 18.67 8.26 -7.26
C PRO A 1 17.32 8.47 -6.55
N ILE A 2 16.58 7.39 -6.25
CA ILE A 2 15.31 7.47 -5.52
C ILE A 2 15.65 7.56 -4.01
N PRO A 3 15.32 8.66 -3.30
CA PRO A 3 15.73 8.84 -1.92
C PRO A 3 14.93 7.96 -0.95
N ASN A 4 15.62 7.37 0.03
CA ASN A 4 15.07 6.54 1.10
C ASN A 4 14.03 7.31 1.95
N GLY A 5 12.75 6.93 1.82
CA GLY A 5 11.65 7.41 2.65
C GLY A 5 10.29 7.24 1.95
N ASN A 6 9.20 7.10 2.72
CA ASN A 6 7.86 7.14 2.16
C ASN A 6 7.60 8.55 1.62
N LYS A 7 7.67 8.72 0.30
CA LYS A 7 7.37 10.00 -0.36
C LYS A 7 5.90 10.06 -0.70
N GLN A 8 5.23 11.14 -0.31
CA GLN A 8 3.93 11.49 -0.91
C GLN A 8 4.21 11.94 -2.36
N ALA A 9 3.65 11.21 -3.32
CA ALA A 9 3.64 11.60 -4.72
C ALA A 9 2.18 11.84 -5.09
N MET A 10 1.75 13.10 -5.11
CA MET A 10 0.32 13.45 -5.10
C MET A 10 -0.41 12.73 -3.94
N ALA A 11 -1.71 12.46 -4.07
CA ALA A 11 -2.52 11.86 -3.02
C ALA A 11 -2.13 10.39 -2.66
N TRP A 12 -1.05 9.84 -3.24
CA TRP A 12 -0.56 8.47 -3.06
C TRP A 12 0.62 8.40 -2.11
N VAL A 13 0.76 7.25 -1.45
CA VAL A 13 1.87 6.96 -0.53
C VAL A 13 2.74 5.86 -1.14
N ASN A 14 4.02 6.14 -1.32
CA ASN A 14 4.98 5.13 -1.76
C ASN A 14 5.58 4.42 -0.54
N ASN A 15 5.21 3.15 -0.32
CA ASN A 15 5.77 2.32 0.75
C ASN A 15 7.06 1.64 0.27
N MET A 16 8.20 2.24 0.62
CA MET A 16 9.54 1.82 0.19
C MET A 16 10.17 0.74 1.08
N GLY A 17 9.37 -0.01 1.84
CA GLY A 17 9.90 -1.12 2.65
C GLY A 17 10.83 -0.69 3.78
N ARG A 18 10.71 0.55 4.27
CA ARG A 18 11.54 1.13 5.34
C ARG A 18 13.05 1.05 5.06
N GLY A 19 13.46 1.10 3.79
CA GLY A 19 14.87 1.03 3.40
C GLY A 19 15.44 -0.39 3.34
N ASN A 20 14.62 -1.44 3.49
CA ASN A 20 15.04 -2.80 3.18
C ASN A 20 15.15 -2.97 1.65
N PRO A 21 16.35 -3.19 1.09
CA PRO A 21 16.56 -3.28 -0.35
C PRO A 21 15.90 -4.51 -0.97
N ASN A 22 15.56 -5.52 -0.18
CA ASN A 22 14.89 -6.74 -0.65
C ASN A 22 13.38 -6.58 -0.78
N LEU A 23 12.81 -5.43 -0.41
CA LEU A 23 11.38 -5.16 -0.50
C LEU A 23 11.08 -4.21 -1.66
N HIS A 24 10.31 -4.71 -2.62
CA HIS A 24 9.83 -3.90 -3.74
C HIS A 24 8.88 -2.78 -3.25
N PRO A 25 8.88 -1.62 -3.94
CA PRO A 25 7.99 -0.50 -3.61
C PRO A 25 6.53 -0.88 -3.81
N VAL A 26 5.69 -0.55 -2.83
CA VAL A 26 4.23 -0.68 -2.96
C VAL A 26 3.60 0.71 -2.88
N ILE A 27 2.89 1.10 -3.93
CA ILE A 27 2.19 2.38 -4.03
C ILE A 27 0.79 2.19 -3.45
N VAL A 28 0.38 3.05 -2.53
CA VAL A 28 -0.80 2.85 -1.70
C VAL A 28 -1.69 4.09 -1.71
N LYS A 29 -3.00 3.89 -1.85
CA LYS A 29 -4.03 4.90 -1.56
C LYS A 29 -5.00 4.35 -0.54
N ASN A 30 -4.98 4.95 0.65
CA ASN A 30 -5.96 4.67 1.68
C ASN A 30 -7.19 5.56 1.47
N GLY A 31 -8.35 4.98 1.72
CA GLY A 31 -9.63 5.67 1.74
C GLY A 31 -10.51 5.07 2.83
N GLY A 32 -11.66 5.70 3.06
CA GLY A 32 -12.62 5.21 4.04
C GLY A 32 -13.37 6.32 4.75
N THR A 33 -14.42 5.91 5.45
CA THR A 33 -15.24 6.72 6.35
C THR A 33 -15.44 5.95 7.66
N SER A 34 -16.22 6.47 8.60
CA SER A 34 -16.42 5.84 9.91
C SER A 34 -16.89 4.40 9.85
N GLY A 35 -17.68 4.01 8.83
CA GLY A 35 -18.19 2.65 8.66
C GLY A 35 -17.38 1.77 7.68
N PHE A 36 -16.41 2.34 6.96
CA PHE A 36 -15.70 1.62 5.89
C PHE A 36 -14.22 1.97 5.82
N GLY A 37 -13.37 0.96 5.67
CA GLY A 37 -11.96 1.11 5.33
C GLY A 37 -11.70 0.64 3.91
N THR A 38 -10.89 1.37 3.13
CA THR A 38 -10.46 0.92 1.80
C THR A 38 -8.98 1.15 1.57
N VAL A 39 -8.39 0.31 0.73
CA VAL A 39 -7.07 0.54 0.15
C VAL A 39 -7.01 0.07 -1.29
N ILE A 40 -6.34 0.86 -2.13
CA ILE A 40 -5.74 0.39 -3.38
C ILE A 40 -4.24 0.28 -3.14
N ALA A 41 -3.67 -0.90 -3.39
CA ALA A 41 -2.22 -1.12 -3.33
C ALA A 41 -1.74 -1.66 -4.68
N ILE A 42 -0.59 -1.17 -5.14
CA ILE A 42 -0.01 -1.51 -6.44
C ILE A 42 1.46 -1.84 -6.22
N ASN A 43 1.91 -2.97 -6.76
CA ASN A 43 3.32 -3.32 -6.84
C ASN A 43 3.74 -3.37 -8.31
N PRO A 44 4.31 -2.26 -8.85
CA PRO A 44 4.65 -2.18 -10.26
C PRO A 44 5.71 -3.18 -10.71
N THR A 45 6.54 -3.70 -9.80
CA THR A 45 7.58 -4.68 -10.17
C THR A 45 7.04 -6.09 -10.37
N LYS A 46 5.77 -6.31 -9.99
CA LYS A 46 5.08 -7.61 -10.06
C LYS A 46 3.83 -7.56 -10.94
N ASP A 47 3.61 -6.43 -11.63
CA ASP A 47 2.40 -6.18 -12.42
C ASP A 47 1.09 -6.50 -11.68
N ALA A 48 1.07 -6.22 -10.37
CA ALA A 48 -0.01 -6.63 -9.48
C ALA A 48 -0.65 -5.42 -8.78
N ALA A 49 -1.98 -5.46 -8.69
CA ALA A 49 -2.76 -4.52 -7.91
C ALA A 49 -3.84 -5.25 -7.12
N ILE A 50 -4.15 -4.73 -5.94
CA ILE A 50 -5.24 -5.22 -5.11
C ILE A 50 -6.08 -4.06 -4.60
N PHE A 51 -7.37 -4.33 -4.45
CA PHE A 51 -8.31 -3.47 -3.77
C PHE A 51 -8.92 -4.23 -2.60
N ILE A 52 -8.89 -3.64 -1.41
CA ILE A 52 -9.51 -4.22 -0.21
C ILE A 52 -10.52 -3.20 0.31
N GLY A 53 -11.74 -3.66 0.55
CA GLY A 53 -12.79 -2.92 1.25
C GLY A 53 -13.27 -3.68 2.48
N THR A 54 -13.51 -2.96 3.57
CA THR A 54 -13.97 -3.50 4.86
C THR A 54 -15.14 -2.66 5.37
N ASN A 55 -16.24 -3.28 5.83
CA ASN A 55 -17.38 -2.57 6.44
C ASN A 55 -17.26 -2.45 7.98
N GLN A 56 -16.03 -2.34 8.47
CA GLN A 56 -15.75 -2.34 9.89
C GLN A 56 -15.30 -0.95 10.34
N VAL A 57 -15.88 -0.47 11.43
CA VAL A 57 -15.49 0.81 12.05
C VAL A 57 -14.02 0.80 12.43
N GLY A 58 -13.29 1.83 11.99
CA GLY A 58 -11.87 2.00 12.29
C GLY A 58 -10.93 1.05 11.53
N SER A 59 -11.42 0.29 10.55
CA SER A 59 -10.58 -0.62 9.76
C SER A 59 -9.58 0.14 8.87
N GLN A 60 -8.34 -0.34 8.85
CA GLN A 60 -7.24 0.25 8.08
C GLN A 60 -6.52 -0.84 7.26
N PRO A 61 -7.09 -1.25 6.11
CA PRO A 61 -6.59 -2.41 5.36
C PRO A 61 -5.23 -2.19 4.68
N ALA A 62 -4.69 -0.97 4.74
CA ALA A 62 -3.45 -0.55 4.10
C ALA A 62 -2.27 -1.51 4.31
N ALA A 63 -2.00 -1.84 5.58
CA ALA A 63 -0.87 -2.67 5.96
C ALA A 63 -0.99 -4.08 5.39
N LYS A 64 -2.21 -4.65 5.43
CA LYS A 64 -2.50 -5.97 4.89
C LYS A 64 -2.34 -5.99 3.37
N GLY A 65 -2.72 -4.91 2.68
CA GLY A 65 -2.52 -4.81 1.24
C GLY A 65 -1.03 -4.84 0.84
N VAL A 66 -0.20 -4.08 1.57
CA VAL A 66 1.26 -4.09 1.37
C VAL A 66 1.86 -5.47 1.66
N GLU A 67 1.40 -6.14 2.71
CA GLU A 67 1.84 -7.49 3.07
C GLU A 67 1.53 -8.49 1.95
N ILE A 68 0.29 -8.54 1.45
CA ILE A 68 -0.12 -9.47 0.39
C ILE A 68 0.74 -9.28 -0.87
N LEU A 69 0.86 -8.05 -1.38
CA LEU A 69 1.63 -7.77 -2.60
C LEU A 69 3.13 -8.08 -2.47
N ARG A 70 3.67 -8.06 -1.25
CA ARG A 70 5.05 -8.46 -1.00
C ARG A 70 5.24 -9.98 -1.04
N HIS A 71 4.22 -10.75 -0.67
CA HIS A 71 4.25 -12.21 -0.68
C HIS A 71 3.91 -12.83 -2.03
N LEU A 72 3.31 -12.08 -2.96
CA LEU A 72 3.12 -12.57 -4.33
C LEU A 72 4.48 -12.93 -4.98
N PRO A 73 4.53 -13.89 -5.91
CA PRO A 73 5.74 -14.18 -6.68
C PRO A 73 6.31 -12.95 -7.38
#